data_AF-A0A2W4HXW9-F1
#
_entry.id   AF-A0A2W4HXW9-F1
#
_cell.length_a   1.000
_cell.length_b   1.000
_cell.length_c   1.000
_cell.angle_alpha   90.00
_cell.angle_beta   90.00
_cell.angle_gamma   90.00
#
_symmetry.space_group_name_H-M   'P 1'
#
loop_
_entity.id
_entity.type
_entity.pdbx_description
1 polymer ?
#
loop_
_entity_poly.entity_id
_entity_poly.type
_entity_poly.pdbx_seq_one_letter_code
_entity_poly.pdbx_strand_id
1 'polypeptide(L)'
;MLMQCKLKSERSGGKRMKLVRRTTGSAFAIVAVCALLIIIAIVTGFRMSVFLGSSQEMKNSVDAGALNVAKSVFELKLKPAGSKQGLGYSDVTDSQQQISLANINRVWGKSFLVNANAEAMSQQGYGSATSSATDAFQNATTINNELYDLLTKKGNLAVYFNKLVSGKPAKLLGKGGSVSSGNTDEWDSAALYRGEESNIEVNDPLTIPSGITANLHTKNNQSYLQGYNPSEANGNHFNFVTFHSNEASHLVSNSTFDQWKDVAVPNSTAMTLPNTFKESGQIAGQLQLAAAASAVANPMRSYELTIPHSFVAISLTSIATIRLDDGHGHVTTYPQMAYYSDTGTVQPFKSVDLEKKRYTYPYTSSKWLATTGLLSGYVSLGNELQPDNLWQAINALPGDHSAAISVILQRVKEFKPGYTQAELQNLLKGQHLLNNGEDTVTYYIFPKYTTPDNTSAQVSVGTAGQLPSWLNKGASPEGTSKTIVKETTQRDKPNTAWSTINEGHYEIPMTPKPDWPSYSADVHRTALSGTLSWQPGTGWNQCLGVLSINRKTDVIFTGWPSRSSDYMDEIFGPVQ
;
A
#
# COMPACT_ATOMS: atom_id res chain seq x y z
N MET A 1 -84.38 -35.67 91.38
CA MET A 1 -83.35 -35.23 92.32
C MET A 1 -83.06 -33.77 92.00
N LEU A 2 -83.41 -32.87 92.93
CA LEU A 2 -82.93 -31.48 93.16
C LEU A 2 -82.56 -30.62 91.92
N MET A 3 -83.01 -29.39 91.71
CA MET A 3 -83.41 -28.36 92.67
C MET A 3 -84.00 -27.19 91.87
N GLN A 4 -85.06 -26.57 92.38
CA GLN A 4 -85.52 -25.27 91.93
C GLN A 4 -84.47 -24.19 92.24
N CYS A 5 -84.36 -23.17 91.40
CA CYS A 5 -84.06 -21.84 91.89
C CYS A 5 -84.89 -20.78 91.16
N LYS A 6 -85.28 -19.78 91.94
CA LYS A 6 -86.43 -18.88 91.83
C LYS A 6 -85.90 -17.45 91.70
N LEU A 7 -86.77 -16.54 91.23
CA LEU A 7 -86.83 -15.07 91.41
C LEU A 7 -86.69 -14.27 90.10
N LYS A 8 -87.78 -13.59 89.67
CA LYS A 8 -88.20 -12.19 89.97
C LYS A 8 -87.37 -11.21 89.12
N SER A 9 -87.89 -10.31 88.28
CA SER A 9 -88.77 -9.19 88.62
C SER A 9 -88.97 -8.27 87.38
N GLU A 10 -90.15 -7.63 87.28
CA GLU A 10 -90.49 -6.33 86.62
C GLU A 10 -90.26 -6.12 85.10
N ARG A 11 -91.33 -5.96 84.29
CA ARG A 11 -92.22 -4.80 84.01
C ARG A 11 -91.71 -3.85 82.91
N SER A 12 -92.62 -3.64 81.94
CA SER A 12 -92.88 -2.42 81.15
C SER A 12 -92.19 -2.23 79.79
N GLY A 13 -93.02 -1.80 78.82
CA GLY A 13 -92.58 -0.94 77.72
C GLY A 13 -92.62 -1.57 76.34
N GLY A 14 -93.76 -1.48 75.67
CA GLY A 14 -93.93 -1.99 74.31
C GLY A 14 -93.11 -1.25 73.25
N LYS A 15 -92.98 -1.90 72.09
CA LYS A 15 -92.88 -1.28 70.77
C LYS A 15 -93.19 -2.35 69.71
N ARG A 16 -94.23 -2.10 68.90
CA ARG A 16 -94.56 -2.87 67.70
C ARG A 16 -93.34 -2.87 66.76
N MET A 17 -92.71 -4.04 66.56
CA MET A 17 -91.78 -4.22 65.44
C MET A 17 -92.60 -4.51 64.19
N LYS A 18 -92.59 -3.56 63.23
CA LYS A 18 -92.87 -3.86 61.83
C LYS A 18 -91.81 -4.84 61.34
N LEU A 19 -92.25 -6.00 60.83
CA LEU A 19 -91.40 -6.92 60.09
C LEU A 19 -90.87 -6.18 58.84
N VAL A 20 -89.60 -5.77 58.87
CA VAL A 20 -88.89 -5.33 57.67
C VAL A 20 -88.54 -6.59 56.88
N ARG A 21 -89.27 -6.82 55.79
CA ARG A 21 -88.92 -7.82 54.79
C ARG A 21 -87.57 -7.41 54.17
N ARG A 22 -86.49 -8.07 54.56
CA ARG A 22 -85.15 -7.88 53.96
C ARG A 22 -85.19 -8.40 52.52
N THR A 23 -84.98 -7.51 51.56
CA THR A 23 -84.67 -7.81 50.17
C THR A 23 -83.21 -8.25 50.06
N THR A 24 -82.91 -9.52 50.37
CA THR A 24 -81.57 -10.12 50.27
C THR A 24 -81.11 -10.43 48.84
N GLY A 25 -81.94 -10.18 47.82
CA GLY A 25 -81.60 -10.46 46.42
C GLY A 25 -80.75 -9.41 45.70
N SER A 26 -80.84 -8.13 46.08
CA SER A 26 -80.13 -7.04 45.38
C SER A 26 -78.66 -6.90 45.81
N ALA A 27 -78.31 -7.23 47.06
CA ALA A 27 -76.94 -7.15 47.56
C ALA A 27 -76.02 -8.22 46.93
N PHE A 28 -76.53 -9.43 46.67
CA PHE A 28 -75.77 -10.49 46.00
C PHE A 28 -75.45 -10.15 44.53
N ALA A 29 -76.37 -9.50 43.83
CA ALA A 29 -76.16 -9.08 42.44
C ALA A 29 -75.04 -8.02 42.32
N ILE A 30 -75.00 -7.05 43.23
CA ILE A 30 -73.96 -6.01 43.25
C ILE A 30 -72.59 -6.61 43.57
N VAL A 31 -72.50 -7.50 44.56
CA VAL A 31 -71.25 -8.20 44.91
C VAL A 31 -70.75 -9.06 43.75
N ALA A 32 -71.65 -9.75 43.04
CA ALA A 32 -71.29 -10.56 41.87
C ALA A 32 -70.77 -9.70 40.70
N VAL A 33 -71.39 -8.55 40.43
CA VAL A 33 -70.92 -7.61 39.39
C VAL A 33 -69.58 -6.98 39.77
N CYS A 34 -69.40 -6.57 41.03
CA CYS A 34 -68.11 -6.06 41.50
C CYS A 34 -67.01 -7.14 41.45
N ALA A 35 -67.31 -8.39 41.83
CA ALA A 35 -66.37 -9.50 41.71
C ALA A 35 -66.01 -9.77 40.25
N LEU A 36 -66.98 -9.72 39.33
CA LEU A 36 -66.75 -9.86 37.89
C LEU A 36 -65.85 -8.73 37.36
N LEU A 37 -66.10 -7.48 37.75
CA LEU A 37 -65.27 -6.33 37.37
C LEU A 37 -63.83 -6.46 37.89
N ILE A 38 -63.65 -6.95 39.13
CA ILE A 38 -62.32 -7.22 39.69
C ILE A 38 -61.63 -8.33 38.90
N ILE A 39 -62.33 -9.42 38.56
CA ILE A 39 -61.77 -10.50 37.73
C ILE A 39 -61.36 -9.97 36.36
N ILE A 40 -62.19 -9.15 35.71
CA ILE A 40 -61.86 -8.51 34.42
C ILE A 40 -60.63 -7.60 34.56
N ALA A 41 -60.55 -6.80 35.62
CA ALA A 41 -59.41 -5.93 35.89
C ALA A 41 -58.11 -6.73 36.11
N ILE A 42 -58.16 -7.83 36.87
CA ILE A 42 -57.03 -8.73 37.11
C ILE A 42 -56.58 -9.39 35.79
N VAL A 43 -57.53 -9.91 35.00
CA VAL A 43 -57.22 -10.54 33.71
C VAL A 43 -56.61 -9.52 32.74
N THR A 44 -57.17 -8.31 32.68
CA THR A 44 -56.65 -7.22 31.82
C THR A 44 -55.26 -6.78 32.26
N GLY A 45 -55.04 -6.60 33.58
CA GLY A 45 -53.75 -6.28 34.16
C GLY A 45 -52.70 -7.34 33.87
N PHE A 46 -53.05 -8.62 34.05
CA PHE A 46 -52.16 -9.74 33.73
C PHE A 46 -51.80 -9.78 32.23
N ARG A 47 -52.78 -9.59 31.34
CA ARG A 47 -52.53 -9.52 29.88
C ARG A 47 -51.62 -8.35 29.50
N MET A 48 -51.80 -7.18 30.12
CA MET A 48 -50.90 -6.04 29.95
C MET A 48 -49.49 -6.33 30.46
N SER A 49 -49.32 -6.95 31.63
CA SER A 49 -48.01 -7.32 32.17
C SER A 49 -47.29 -8.33 31.26
N VAL A 50 -48.00 -9.34 30.76
CA VAL A 50 -47.46 -10.30 29.78
C VAL A 50 -47.05 -9.59 28.49
N PHE A 51 -47.86 -8.66 27.99
CA PHE A 51 -47.54 -7.89 26.78
C PHE A 51 -46.28 -7.02 26.95
N LEU A 52 -46.20 -6.25 28.03
CA LEU A 52 -45.04 -5.39 28.32
C LEU A 52 -43.76 -6.21 28.54
N GLY A 53 -43.85 -7.31 29.30
CA GLY A 53 -42.71 -8.21 29.51
C GLY A 53 -42.26 -8.87 28.21
N SER A 54 -43.19 -9.32 27.37
CA SER A 54 -42.89 -9.91 26.06
C SER A 54 -42.27 -8.89 25.10
N SER A 55 -42.71 -7.63 25.16
CA SER A 55 -42.11 -6.55 24.39
C SER A 55 -40.65 -6.29 24.78
N GLN A 56 -40.33 -6.33 26.08
CA GLN A 56 -38.97 -6.16 26.55
C GLN A 56 -38.07 -7.35 26.16
N GLU A 57 -38.56 -8.58 26.30
CA GLU A 57 -37.86 -9.78 25.86
C GLU A 57 -37.58 -9.74 24.35
N MET A 58 -38.59 -9.33 23.56
CA MET A 58 -38.45 -9.18 22.12
C MET A 58 -37.39 -8.15 21.75
N LYS A 59 -37.40 -6.96 22.36
CA LYS A 59 -36.38 -5.93 22.13
C LYS A 59 -34.98 -6.46 22.39
N ASN A 60 -34.78 -7.10 23.54
CA ASN A 60 -33.49 -7.70 23.89
C ASN A 60 -33.02 -8.75 22.87
N SER A 61 -33.95 -9.53 22.29
CA SER A 61 -33.64 -10.50 21.25
C SER A 61 -33.26 -9.82 19.94
N VAL A 62 -34.01 -8.81 19.50
CA VAL A 62 -33.72 -8.05 18.28
C VAL A 62 -32.40 -7.29 18.40
N ASP A 63 -32.14 -6.65 19.54
CA ASP A 63 -30.86 -6.00 19.85
C ASP A 63 -29.70 -6.98 19.70
N ALA A 64 -29.83 -8.16 20.31
CA ALA A 64 -28.80 -9.18 20.23
C ALA A 64 -28.63 -9.70 18.78
N GLY A 65 -29.73 -9.86 18.03
CA GLY A 65 -29.73 -10.24 16.62
C GLY A 65 -29.02 -9.24 15.72
N ALA A 66 -29.37 -7.95 15.83
CA ALA A 66 -28.73 -6.88 15.07
C ALA A 66 -27.23 -6.77 15.40
N LEU A 67 -26.87 -6.87 16.69
CA LEU A 67 -25.47 -6.89 17.10
C LEU A 67 -24.72 -8.11 16.55
N ASN A 68 -25.37 -9.27 16.45
CA ASN A 68 -24.75 -10.45 15.85
C ASN A 68 -24.50 -10.28 14.35
N VAL A 69 -25.41 -9.63 13.63
CA VAL A 69 -25.22 -9.27 12.21
C VAL A 69 -23.99 -8.36 12.07
N ALA A 70 -23.91 -7.28 12.84
CA ALA A 70 -22.77 -6.35 12.81
C ALA A 70 -21.42 -7.03 13.13
N LYS A 71 -21.41 -8.04 14.00
CA LYS A 71 -20.20 -8.83 14.31
C LYS A 71 -19.85 -9.86 13.22
N SER A 72 -20.86 -10.48 12.62
CA SER A 72 -20.68 -11.58 11.66
C SER A 72 -20.52 -11.10 10.22
N VAL A 73 -20.79 -9.83 9.94
CA VAL A 73 -20.72 -9.27 8.58
C VAL A 73 -19.33 -9.43 7.94
N PHE A 74 -18.27 -9.47 8.74
CA PHE A 74 -16.90 -9.72 8.27
C PHE A 74 -16.65 -11.15 7.79
N GLU A 75 -17.56 -12.09 8.10
CA GLU A 75 -17.55 -13.46 7.57
C GLU A 75 -18.09 -13.51 6.13
N LEU A 76 -18.78 -12.46 5.67
CA LEU A 76 -19.14 -12.32 4.27
C LEU A 76 -17.90 -11.92 3.48
N LYS A 77 -17.42 -12.89 2.69
CA LYS A 77 -16.16 -12.79 1.98
C LYS A 77 -16.40 -12.96 0.48
N LEU A 78 -15.91 -11.99 -0.27
CA LEU A 78 -15.66 -12.15 -1.69
C LEU A 78 -14.40 -12.97 -1.86
N LYS A 79 -14.54 -14.10 -2.55
CA LYS A 79 -13.40 -14.70 -3.23
C LYS A 79 -13.40 -14.11 -4.64
N PRO A 80 -12.38 -13.34 -5.05
CA PRO A 80 -12.23 -12.98 -6.45
C PRO A 80 -12.16 -14.28 -7.26
N ALA A 81 -13.24 -14.66 -7.94
CA ALA A 81 -13.37 -15.98 -8.56
C ALA A 81 -12.68 -16.00 -9.94
N GLY A 82 -11.96 -17.09 -10.25
CA GLY A 82 -11.43 -17.34 -11.60
C GLY A 82 -10.55 -16.20 -12.13
N SER A 83 -10.74 -15.79 -13.39
CA SER A 83 -10.03 -14.69 -14.07
C SER A 83 -9.98 -13.35 -13.29
N LYS A 84 -10.73 -13.21 -12.19
CA LYS A 84 -10.71 -12.06 -11.27
C LYS A 84 -9.67 -12.14 -10.15
N GLN A 85 -8.92 -13.24 -10.01
CA GLN A 85 -7.65 -13.24 -9.26
C GLN A 85 -6.61 -12.29 -9.92
N GLY A 86 -6.87 -11.83 -11.15
CA GLY A 86 -6.08 -10.85 -11.91
C GLY A 86 -6.49 -9.37 -11.75
N LEU A 87 -7.37 -9.02 -10.81
CA LEU A 87 -7.76 -7.61 -10.59
C LEU A 87 -6.67 -6.76 -9.88
N GLY A 88 -5.47 -7.30 -9.63
CA GLY A 88 -4.35 -6.55 -9.06
C GLY A 88 -4.39 -6.33 -7.55
N TYR A 89 -5.30 -6.97 -6.81
CA TYR A 89 -5.51 -6.77 -5.35
C TYR A 89 -5.30 -8.02 -4.49
N SER A 90 -4.63 -9.05 -5.01
CA SER A 90 -4.33 -10.28 -4.26
C SER A 90 -3.38 -10.06 -3.07
N ASP A 91 -2.72 -8.91 -3.00
CA ASP A 91 -1.76 -8.53 -1.98
C ASP A 91 -2.37 -7.80 -0.78
N VAL A 92 -3.64 -7.39 -0.88
CA VAL A 92 -4.41 -6.73 0.18
C VAL A 92 -5.55 -7.59 0.74
N THR A 93 -5.61 -8.85 0.32
CA THR A 93 -6.58 -9.84 0.81
C THR A 93 -6.25 -10.32 2.23
N ASP A 94 -7.16 -11.10 2.81
CA ASP A 94 -6.86 -11.88 4.01
C ASP A 94 -5.97 -13.11 3.70
N SER A 95 -5.65 -13.89 4.73
CA SER A 95 -4.83 -15.11 4.61
C SER A 95 -5.45 -16.21 3.74
N GLN A 96 -6.73 -16.09 3.36
CA GLN A 96 -7.47 -17.00 2.50
C GLN A 96 -7.66 -16.44 1.08
N GLN A 97 -6.99 -15.33 0.76
CA GLN A 97 -7.12 -14.60 -0.51
C GLN A 97 -8.53 -14.06 -0.76
N GLN A 98 -9.19 -13.59 0.30
CA GLN A 98 -10.54 -13.05 0.25
C GLN A 98 -10.60 -11.59 0.70
N ILE A 99 -11.63 -10.91 0.21
CA ILE A 99 -11.93 -9.51 0.53
C ILE A 99 -13.27 -9.48 1.26
N SER A 100 -13.31 -8.75 2.37
CA SER A 100 -14.47 -8.55 3.23
C SER A 100 -14.53 -7.09 3.64
N LEU A 101 -15.57 -6.73 4.38
CA LEU A 101 -15.68 -5.40 4.98
C LEU A 101 -14.48 -5.06 5.89
N ALA A 102 -13.75 -6.04 6.42
CA ALA A 102 -12.62 -5.81 7.32
C ALA A 102 -11.36 -5.29 6.61
N ASN A 103 -11.15 -5.63 5.34
CA ASN A 103 -9.94 -5.28 4.58
C ASN A 103 -10.22 -4.48 3.31
N ILE A 104 -11.48 -4.10 3.04
CA ILE A 104 -11.84 -3.31 1.84
C ILE A 104 -11.12 -1.98 1.77
N ASN A 105 -10.88 -1.31 2.89
CA ASN A 105 -10.16 -0.04 2.89
C ASN A 105 -8.70 -0.20 2.44
N ARG A 106 -8.10 -1.40 2.51
CA ARG A 106 -6.78 -1.67 1.93
C ARG A 106 -6.82 -1.67 0.40
N VAL A 107 -7.91 -2.17 -0.20
CA VAL A 107 -8.16 -2.12 -1.66
C VAL A 107 -8.24 -0.66 -2.11
N TRP A 108 -9.08 0.13 -1.44
CA TRP A 108 -9.19 1.57 -1.70
C TRP A 108 -7.87 2.31 -1.44
N GLY A 109 -7.15 1.96 -0.37
CA GLY A 109 -5.86 2.58 -0.02
C GLY A 109 -4.78 2.32 -1.07
N LYS A 110 -4.65 1.08 -1.54
CA LYS A 110 -3.74 0.75 -2.65
C LYS A 110 -4.13 1.48 -3.93
N SER A 111 -5.42 1.48 -4.29
CA SER A 111 -5.93 2.19 -5.47
C SER A 111 -5.65 3.70 -5.41
N PHE A 112 -5.83 4.30 -4.21
CA PHE A 112 -5.54 5.69 -3.92
C PHE A 112 -4.04 5.99 -4.12
N LEU A 113 -3.13 5.20 -3.54
CA LEU A 113 -1.69 5.40 -3.72
C LEU A 113 -1.26 5.29 -5.19
N VAL A 114 -1.79 4.31 -5.95
CA VAL A 114 -1.50 4.17 -7.38
C VAL A 114 -1.93 5.43 -8.15
N ASN A 115 -3.10 5.99 -7.84
CA ASN A 115 -3.59 7.22 -8.47
C ASN A 115 -2.79 8.45 -8.01
N ALA A 116 -2.46 8.55 -6.72
CA ALA A 116 -1.59 9.60 -6.19
C ALA A 116 -0.20 9.58 -6.86
N ASN A 117 0.33 8.39 -7.13
CA ASN A 117 1.58 8.23 -7.87
C ASN A 117 1.46 8.73 -9.31
N ALA A 118 0.39 8.35 -10.02
CA ALA A 118 0.15 8.80 -11.39
C ALA A 118 -0.03 10.32 -11.48
N GLU A 119 -0.72 10.92 -10.51
CA GLU A 119 -0.87 12.38 -10.41
C GLU A 119 0.47 13.06 -10.13
N ALA A 120 1.23 12.58 -9.14
CA ALA A 120 2.56 13.11 -8.82
C ALA A 120 3.51 13.03 -10.02
N MET A 121 3.46 11.93 -10.79
CA MET A 121 4.22 11.77 -12.04
C MET A 121 3.86 12.85 -13.06
N SER A 122 2.56 13.13 -13.23
CA SER A 122 2.07 14.17 -14.13
C SER A 122 2.52 15.57 -13.68
N GLN A 123 2.35 15.89 -12.39
CA GLN A 123 2.77 17.18 -11.81
C GLN A 123 4.28 17.42 -11.91
N GLN A 124 5.09 16.36 -11.80
CA GLN A 124 6.55 16.41 -11.94
C GLN A 124 7.02 16.30 -13.41
N GLY A 125 6.08 16.21 -14.36
CA GLY A 125 6.33 16.16 -15.80
C GLY A 125 6.97 14.86 -16.29
N TYR A 126 6.84 13.75 -15.57
CA TYR A 126 7.31 12.42 -16.00
C TYR A 126 6.33 11.72 -16.97
N GLY A 127 5.28 12.41 -17.41
CA GLY A 127 4.19 11.84 -18.20
C GLY A 127 3.07 11.28 -17.34
N SER A 128 1.98 10.87 -17.98
CA SER A 128 0.75 10.40 -17.32
C SER A 128 0.63 8.88 -17.40
N ALA A 129 0.56 8.20 -16.25
CA ALA A 129 0.26 6.77 -16.17
C ALA A 129 -1.26 6.49 -16.07
N THR A 130 -2.04 7.15 -16.93
CA THR A 130 -3.50 7.20 -16.85
C THR A 130 -4.13 5.81 -16.90
N SER A 131 -3.66 4.92 -17.77
CA SER A 131 -4.21 3.56 -17.89
C SER A 131 -4.07 2.75 -16.59
N SER A 132 -2.88 2.67 -16.00
CA SER A 132 -2.67 1.97 -14.71
C SER A 132 -3.54 2.56 -13.60
N ALA A 133 -3.66 3.89 -13.56
CA ALA A 133 -4.47 4.58 -12.56
C ALA A 133 -5.97 4.32 -12.72
N THR A 134 -6.46 4.33 -13.97
CA THR A 134 -7.85 4.00 -14.33
C THR A 134 -8.16 2.54 -14.01
N ASP A 135 -7.29 1.60 -14.39
CA ASP A 135 -7.47 0.17 -14.13
C ASP A 135 -7.54 -0.11 -12.62
N ALA A 136 -6.65 0.50 -11.83
CA ALA A 136 -6.69 0.39 -10.38
C ALA A 136 -8.02 0.90 -9.81
N PHE A 137 -8.50 2.06 -10.27
CA PHE A 137 -9.75 2.63 -9.79
C PHE A 137 -10.98 1.78 -10.16
N GLN A 138 -11.06 1.33 -11.41
CA GLN A 138 -12.17 0.51 -11.92
C GLN A 138 -12.22 -0.86 -11.25
N ASN A 139 -11.05 -1.49 -11.03
CA ASN A 139 -10.96 -2.78 -10.37
C ASN A 139 -11.34 -2.68 -8.88
N ALA A 140 -10.92 -1.62 -8.18
CA ALA A 140 -11.36 -1.36 -6.81
C ALA A 140 -12.88 -1.11 -6.74
N THR A 141 -13.43 -0.34 -7.67
CA THR A 141 -14.88 -0.08 -7.78
C THR A 141 -15.67 -1.37 -8.02
N THR A 142 -15.16 -2.27 -8.86
CA THR A 142 -15.79 -3.57 -9.12
C THR A 142 -15.85 -4.41 -7.84
N ILE A 143 -14.73 -4.54 -7.12
CA ILE A 143 -14.68 -5.27 -5.84
C ILE A 143 -15.63 -4.64 -4.81
N ASN A 144 -15.65 -3.31 -4.73
CA ASN A 144 -16.51 -2.57 -3.83
C ASN A 144 -18.00 -2.84 -4.11
N ASN A 145 -18.42 -2.78 -5.38
CA ASN A 145 -19.82 -2.99 -5.75
C ASN A 145 -20.25 -4.45 -5.55
N GLU A 146 -19.38 -5.43 -5.85
CA GLU A 146 -19.66 -6.84 -5.53
C GLU A 146 -19.80 -7.07 -4.02
N LEU A 147 -19.02 -6.35 -3.20
CA LEU A 147 -19.10 -6.46 -1.75
C LEU A 147 -20.38 -5.81 -1.26
N TYR A 148 -20.77 -4.67 -1.81
CA TYR A 148 -22.02 -3.99 -1.51
C TYR A 148 -23.21 -4.94 -1.71
N ASP A 149 -23.30 -5.62 -2.85
CA ASP A 149 -24.37 -6.57 -3.15
C ASP A 149 -24.43 -7.73 -2.14
N LEU A 150 -23.27 -8.20 -1.65
CA LEU A 150 -23.24 -9.21 -0.59
C LEU A 150 -23.75 -8.69 0.76
N LEU A 151 -23.43 -7.42 1.07
CA LEU A 151 -23.71 -6.77 2.35
C LEU A 151 -25.15 -6.23 2.45
N THR A 152 -25.85 -6.01 1.34
CA THR A 152 -27.24 -5.51 1.36
C THR A 152 -28.27 -6.60 1.12
N LYS A 153 -27.85 -7.78 0.65
CA LYS A 153 -28.75 -8.91 0.40
C LYS A 153 -29.24 -9.56 1.70
N LYS A 154 -30.55 -9.48 1.95
CA LYS A 154 -31.16 -10.03 3.18
C LYS A 154 -30.90 -11.52 3.40
N GLY A 155 -30.93 -12.33 2.34
CA GLY A 155 -30.67 -13.76 2.43
C GLY A 155 -29.32 -14.12 3.08
N ASN A 156 -28.31 -13.25 2.94
CA ASN A 156 -26.99 -13.46 3.55
C ASN A 156 -26.99 -13.09 5.04
N LEU A 157 -27.57 -11.93 5.39
CA LEU A 157 -27.52 -11.39 6.75
C LEU A 157 -28.57 -11.98 7.70
N ALA A 158 -29.73 -12.37 7.17
CA ALA A 158 -30.82 -12.96 7.96
C ALA A 158 -30.39 -14.25 8.66
N VAL A 159 -29.45 -15.01 8.09
CA VAL A 159 -28.88 -16.21 8.72
C VAL A 159 -28.20 -15.86 10.04
N TYR A 160 -27.40 -14.78 10.06
CA TYR A 160 -26.73 -14.33 11.28
C TYR A 160 -27.72 -13.78 12.31
N PHE A 161 -28.74 -13.03 11.87
CA PHE A 161 -29.78 -12.54 12.77
C PHE A 161 -30.54 -13.71 13.42
N ASN A 162 -31.09 -14.60 12.61
CA ASN A 162 -31.94 -15.70 13.07
C ASN A 162 -31.17 -16.72 13.93
N LYS A 163 -29.86 -16.90 13.72
CA LYS A 163 -29.00 -17.77 14.54
C LYS A 163 -29.02 -17.39 16.03
N LEU A 164 -29.03 -16.09 16.36
CA LEU A 164 -29.04 -15.66 17.76
C LEU A 164 -30.46 -15.51 18.31
N VAL A 165 -31.37 -15.02 17.48
CA VAL A 165 -32.74 -14.68 17.86
C VAL A 165 -33.59 -15.94 18.13
N SER A 166 -33.36 -17.03 17.39
CA SER A 166 -34.02 -18.32 17.63
C SER A 166 -33.73 -18.92 19.01
N GLY A 167 -32.56 -18.62 19.59
CA GLY A 167 -32.18 -19.03 20.96
C GLY A 167 -32.77 -18.15 22.06
N LYS A 168 -33.43 -17.03 21.72
CA LYS A 168 -34.01 -16.06 22.66
C LYS A 168 -35.48 -15.76 22.31
N PRO A 169 -36.40 -16.73 22.42
CA PRO A 169 -37.82 -16.47 22.17
C PRO A 169 -38.40 -15.57 23.26
N ALA A 170 -39.48 -14.83 22.94
CA ALA A 170 -40.31 -14.14 23.92
C ALA A 170 -41.12 -15.19 24.70
N LYS A 171 -40.56 -15.63 25.83
CA LYS A 171 -41.05 -16.77 26.62
C LYS A 171 -42.43 -16.50 27.20
N LEU A 172 -42.72 -15.24 27.50
CA LEU A 172 -44.00 -14.80 28.08
C LEU A 172 -45.20 -14.97 27.12
N LEU A 173 -44.98 -15.11 25.80
CA LEU A 173 -46.03 -15.40 24.81
C LEU A 173 -46.35 -16.89 24.64
N GLY A 174 -45.57 -17.79 25.24
CA GLY A 174 -45.80 -19.24 25.13
C GLY A 174 -45.52 -19.80 23.73
N LYS A 175 -46.33 -20.78 23.28
CA LYS A 175 -46.23 -21.41 21.94
C LYS A 175 -46.58 -20.38 20.85
N GLY A 176 -45.57 -19.69 20.34
CA GLY A 176 -45.71 -18.61 19.35
C GLY A 176 -44.73 -17.44 19.53
N GLY A 177 -43.90 -17.43 20.59
CA GLY A 177 -42.92 -16.36 20.86
C GLY A 177 -41.62 -16.40 20.04
N SER A 178 -41.57 -17.14 18.94
CA SER A 178 -40.39 -17.17 18.07
C SER A 178 -40.27 -15.85 17.33
N VAL A 179 -39.13 -15.17 17.52
CA VAL A 179 -38.80 -13.93 16.81
C VAL A 179 -38.04 -14.31 15.53
N SER A 180 -38.38 -13.68 14.41
CA SER A 180 -37.64 -13.82 13.14
C SER A 180 -37.39 -12.45 12.52
N SER A 181 -36.44 -12.37 11.58
CA SER A 181 -36.25 -11.18 10.73
C SER A 181 -37.53 -10.83 9.98
N GLY A 182 -37.72 -9.55 9.65
CA GLY A 182 -38.87 -9.07 8.88
C GLY A 182 -38.84 -9.50 7.40
N ASN A 183 -39.91 -9.21 6.65
CA ASN A 183 -40.15 -9.73 5.29
C ASN A 183 -39.68 -8.82 4.13
N THR A 184 -38.69 -7.93 4.33
CA THR A 184 -38.13 -7.12 3.22
C THR A 184 -37.17 -7.93 2.35
N ASP A 185 -36.99 -7.57 1.08
CA ASP A 185 -36.01 -8.23 0.20
C ASP A 185 -34.57 -7.71 0.41
N GLU A 186 -34.45 -6.43 0.79
CA GLU A 186 -33.18 -5.77 1.10
C GLU A 186 -33.00 -5.55 2.61
N TRP A 187 -31.74 -5.50 3.03
CA TRP A 187 -31.37 -5.18 4.39
C TRP A 187 -31.22 -3.67 4.59
N ASP A 188 -31.82 -3.13 5.65
CA ASP A 188 -31.68 -1.71 5.97
C ASP A 188 -30.25 -1.43 6.42
N SER A 189 -29.54 -0.59 5.67
CA SER A 189 -28.13 -0.28 5.92
C SER A 189 -27.84 1.21 5.81
N ALA A 190 -26.76 1.66 6.47
CA ALA A 190 -26.36 3.06 6.50
C ALA A 190 -24.83 3.22 6.63
N ALA A 191 -24.34 4.39 6.19
CA ALA A 191 -22.96 4.84 6.30
C ALA A 191 -22.84 5.90 7.41
N LEU A 192 -22.57 5.44 8.64
CA LEU A 192 -22.49 6.27 9.84
C LEU A 192 -21.07 6.82 10.06
N TYR A 193 -20.97 7.90 10.85
CA TYR A 193 -19.72 8.51 11.29
C TYR A 193 -18.88 9.06 10.13
N ARG A 194 -19.49 9.91 9.30
CA ARG A 194 -18.80 10.48 8.13
C ARG A 194 -17.77 11.53 8.53
N GLY A 195 -16.60 11.49 7.90
CA GLY A 195 -15.48 12.36 8.19
C GLY A 195 -14.64 11.93 9.41
N GLU A 196 -15.04 10.85 10.09
CA GLU A 196 -14.27 10.24 11.19
C GLU A 196 -13.26 9.22 10.63
N GLU A 197 -12.50 8.54 11.50
CA GLU A 197 -11.41 7.66 11.05
C GLU A 197 -11.89 6.39 10.33
N SER A 198 -11.26 6.08 9.20
CA SER A 198 -11.22 4.72 8.66
C SER A 198 -10.21 3.88 9.44
N ASN A 199 -10.11 2.59 9.09
CA ASN A 199 -9.05 1.73 9.63
C ASN A 199 -7.73 1.76 8.85
N ILE A 200 -7.46 2.82 8.08
CA ILE A 200 -6.21 3.01 7.37
C ILE A 200 -5.39 4.11 8.04
N GLU A 201 -4.29 3.70 8.64
CA GLU A 201 -3.30 4.56 9.29
C GLU A 201 -2.33 5.15 8.26
N VAL A 202 -2.03 6.42 8.42
CA VAL A 202 -1.03 7.16 7.64
C VAL A 202 0.07 7.60 8.60
N ASN A 203 1.25 6.99 8.47
CA ASN A 203 2.39 7.24 9.35
C ASN A 203 3.28 8.37 8.83
N ASP A 204 3.97 9.05 9.76
CA ASP A 204 5.03 10.01 9.47
C ASP A 204 6.39 9.28 9.39
N PRO A 205 7.25 9.52 8.38
CA PRO A 205 7.05 10.38 7.21
C PRO A 205 5.95 9.86 6.28
N LEU A 206 5.12 10.78 5.76
CA LEU A 206 3.96 10.47 4.92
C LEU A 206 4.30 9.51 3.77
N THR A 207 3.55 8.41 3.71
CA THR A 207 3.56 7.46 2.59
C THR A 207 3.05 8.08 1.28
N ILE A 208 2.23 9.12 1.38
CA ILE A 208 1.61 9.80 0.23
C ILE A 208 2.67 10.66 -0.48
N PRO A 209 2.78 10.60 -1.83
CA PRO A 209 3.70 11.43 -2.58
C PRO A 209 3.52 12.93 -2.30
N SER A 210 4.63 13.67 -2.30
CA SER A 210 4.63 15.13 -2.13
C SER A 210 3.75 15.82 -3.17
N GLY A 211 2.92 16.77 -2.75
CA GLY A 211 2.01 17.51 -3.62
C GLY A 211 0.61 16.90 -3.72
N ILE A 212 0.40 15.68 -3.22
CA ILE A 212 -0.93 15.06 -3.14
C ILE A 212 -1.48 15.21 -1.71
N THR A 213 -2.73 15.63 -1.61
CA THR A 213 -3.43 15.79 -0.33
C THR A 213 -4.47 14.69 -0.14
N ALA A 214 -4.47 14.04 1.01
CA ALA A 214 -5.55 13.15 1.43
C ALA A 214 -6.39 13.80 2.54
N ASN A 215 -7.64 13.37 2.66
CA ASN A 215 -8.47 13.74 3.79
C ASN A 215 -8.07 12.90 5.00
N LEU A 216 -7.48 13.56 6.00
CA LEU A 216 -6.94 12.92 7.21
C LEU A 216 -7.78 13.26 8.44
N HIS A 217 -7.97 12.29 9.32
CA HIS A 217 -8.50 12.45 10.67
C HIS A 217 -7.39 12.11 11.67
N THR A 218 -7.07 13.03 12.58
CA THR A 218 -6.03 12.80 13.59
C THR A 218 -6.67 12.56 14.95
N LYS A 219 -6.37 11.40 15.55
CA LYS A 219 -6.88 10.98 16.85
C LYS A 219 -5.76 10.28 17.62
N ASN A 220 -5.53 10.68 18.88
CA ASN A 220 -4.48 10.13 19.74
C ASN A 220 -3.07 10.13 19.11
N ASN A 221 -2.69 11.23 18.43
CA ASN A 221 -1.43 11.37 17.68
C ASN A 221 -1.22 10.38 16.53
N GLN A 222 -2.26 9.66 16.12
CA GLN A 222 -2.27 8.82 14.91
C GLN A 222 -3.17 9.47 13.86
N SER A 223 -2.70 9.53 12.62
CA SER A 223 -3.50 10.00 11.49
C SER A 223 -4.08 8.83 10.72
N TYR A 224 -5.35 8.96 10.34
CA TYR A 224 -6.10 7.98 9.57
C TYR A 224 -6.70 8.63 8.33
N LEU A 225 -6.92 7.87 7.27
CA LEU A 225 -7.76 8.33 6.16
C LEU A 225 -9.21 8.49 6.66
N GLN A 226 -9.92 9.52 6.18
CA GLN A 226 -11.31 9.76 6.58
C GLN A 226 -12.28 8.78 5.92
N GLY A 227 -13.20 8.24 6.71
CA GLY A 227 -14.31 7.42 6.24
C GLY A 227 -15.48 8.26 5.73
N TYR A 228 -16.10 7.84 4.64
CA TYR A 228 -17.25 8.48 3.99
C TYR A 228 -17.07 9.96 3.65
N ASN A 229 -15.83 10.44 3.59
CA ASN A 229 -15.45 11.74 3.06
C ASN A 229 -14.37 11.54 1.99
N PRO A 230 -14.75 11.30 0.72
CA PRO A 230 -13.84 10.77 -0.27
C PRO A 230 -12.60 11.62 -0.49
N SER A 231 -11.42 10.99 -0.47
CA SER A 231 -10.17 11.65 -0.87
C SER A 231 -10.07 11.67 -2.39
N GLU A 232 -9.48 12.73 -2.95
CA GLU A 232 -9.29 12.85 -4.39
C GLU A 232 -7.84 12.59 -4.77
N ALA A 233 -7.63 11.82 -5.85
CA ALA A 233 -6.35 11.68 -6.51
C ALA A 233 -6.56 11.37 -7.99
N ASN A 234 -5.81 12.04 -8.87
CA ASN A 234 -5.87 11.89 -10.32
C ASN A 234 -7.30 12.03 -10.89
N GLY A 235 -8.10 12.94 -10.32
CA GLY A 235 -9.49 13.18 -10.69
C GLY A 235 -10.49 12.07 -10.28
N ASN A 236 -10.05 11.09 -9.48
CA ASN A 236 -10.89 10.02 -8.94
C ASN A 236 -11.15 10.22 -7.45
N HIS A 237 -12.32 9.79 -6.97
CA HIS A 237 -12.73 9.90 -5.58
C HIS A 237 -12.73 8.54 -4.86
N PHE A 238 -11.98 8.45 -3.77
CA PHE A 238 -11.75 7.23 -3.00
C PHE A 238 -12.54 7.26 -1.70
N ASN A 239 -13.53 6.38 -1.60
CA ASN A 239 -14.46 6.36 -0.48
C ASN A 239 -14.10 5.24 0.51
N PHE A 240 -13.60 5.60 1.68
CA PHE A 240 -13.25 4.66 2.75
C PHE A 240 -14.44 4.42 3.68
N VAL A 241 -14.53 3.24 4.27
CA VAL A 241 -15.50 2.91 5.31
C VAL A 241 -14.99 3.38 6.67
N THR A 242 -15.82 4.06 7.45
CA THR A 242 -15.46 4.48 8.81
C THR A 242 -15.41 3.28 9.76
N PHE A 243 -14.29 3.14 10.48
CA PHE A 243 -14.08 2.17 11.54
C PHE A 243 -13.25 2.80 12.65
N HIS A 244 -13.90 3.15 13.76
CA HIS A 244 -13.18 3.80 14.86
C HIS A 244 -12.12 2.91 15.48
N SER A 245 -10.99 3.53 15.80
CA SER A 245 -9.90 2.84 16.47
C SER A 245 -10.31 2.47 17.90
N ASN A 246 -10.01 1.23 18.30
CA ASN A 246 -10.32 0.67 19.62
C ASN A 246 -11.82 0.61 19.99
N GLU A 247 -12.72 0.64 19.00
CA GLU A 247 -14.16 0.49 19.24
C GLU A 247 -14.68 -0.86 18.75
N ALA A 248 -15.40 -1.58 19.61
CA ALA A 248 -16.06 -2.82 19.22
C ALA A 248 -17.39 -2.55 18.50
N SER A 249 -17.85 -3.53 17.73
CA SER A 249 -19.22 -3.50 17.18
C SER A 249 -20.24 -3.34 18.32
N HIS A 250 -21.16 -2.38 18.19
CA HIS A 250 -22.08 -1.97 19.25
C HIS A 250 -23.42 -1.50 18.70
N LEU A 251 -24.42 -1.39 19.58
CA LEU A 251 -25.76 -0.91 19.23
C LEU A 251 -25.80 0.61 19.13
N VAL A 252 -26.51 1.12 18.14
CA VAL A 252 -26.77 2.54 17.96
C VAL A 252 -28.25 2.84 17.97
N SER A 253 -28.60 4.08 18.29
CA SER A 253 -30.00 4.49 18.28
C SER A 253 -30.57 4.44 16.86
N ASN A 254 -31.83 4.02 16.73
CA ASN A 254 -32.51 4.04 15.42
C ASN A 254 -32.60 5.46 14.85
N SER A 255 -32.71 6.50 15.70
CA SER A 255 -32.67 7.90 15.25
C SER A 255 -31.32 8.28 14.62
N THR A 256 -30.21 7.79 15.18
CA THR A 256 -28.87 8.00 14.59
C THR A 256 -28.78 7.26 13.26
N PHE A 257 -29.29 6.03 13.18
CA PHE A 257 -29.32 5.29 11.92
C PHE A 257 -30.14 6.00 10.84
N ASP A 258 -31.39 6.38 11.17
CA ASP A 258 -32.33 6.99 10.23
C ASP A 258 -31.83 8.36 9.73
N GLN A 259 -31.03 9.08 10.52
CA GLN A 259 -30.36 10.31 10.08
C GLN A 259 -29.38 10.09 8.92
N TRP A 260 -28.76 8.92 8.82
CA TRP A 260 -27.67 8.64 7.88
C TRP A 260 -28.04 7.65 6.76
N LYS A 261 -29.20 6.99 6.84
CA LYS A 261 -29.66 5.98 5.87
C LYS A 261 -29.74 6.52 4.43
N ASP A 262 -30.38 7.67 4.26
CA ASP A 262 -30.72 8.21 2.93
C ASP A 262 -29.80 9.38 2.50
N VAL A 263 -28.75 9.66 3.28
CA VAL A 263 -27.83 10.75 2.96
C VAL A 263 -26.81 10.24 1.95
N ALA A 264 -26.75 10.80 0.75
CA ALA A 264 -25.73 10.41 -0.23
C ALA A 264 -24.32 10.77 0.28
N VAL A 265 -23.32 9.92 0.02
CA VAL A 265 -21.90 10.29 0.20
C VAL A 265 -21.50 11.16 -0.99
N PRO A 266 -20.94 12.37 -0.76
CA PRO A 266 -20.60 13.29 -1.86
C PRO A 266 -19.55 12.67 -2.78
N ASN A 267 -19.68 12.92 -4.09
CA ASN A 267 -18.69 12.56 -5.12
C ASN A 267 -18.30 11.07 -5.17
N SER A 268 -19.11 10.16 -4.60
CA SER A 268 -18.88 8.72 -4.68
C SER A 268 -19.35 8.18 -6.04
N THR A 269 -18.43 7.64 -6.84
CA THR A 269 -18.76 6.94 -8.09
C THR A 269 -19.03 5.45 -7.88
N ALA A 270 -18.54 4.88 -6.78
CA ALA A 270 -18.83 3.51 -6.34
C ALA A 270 -20.03 3.48 -5.37
N MET A 271 -20.67 2.31 -5.24
CA MET A 271 -21.72 2.10 -4.25
C MET A 271 -21.16 2.30 -2.83
N THR A 272 -21.87 3.03 -1.97
CA THR A 272 -21.37 3.29 -0.61
C THR A 272 -21.51 2.03 0.24
N LEU A 273 -20.38 1.45 0.67
CA LEU A 273 -20.39 0.29 1.55
C LEU A 273 -20.92 0.66 2.94
N PRO A 274 -21.96 -0.03 3.44
CA PRO A 274 -22.49 0.26 4.76
C PRO A 274 -21.57 -0.29 5.86
N ASN A 275 -21.45 0.47 6.96
CA ASN A 275 -20.86 -0.01 8.21
C ASN A 275 -21.93 -0.29 9.27
N THR A 276 -23.19 0.06 9.02
CA THR A 276 -24.26 -0.06 10.01
C THR A 276 -25.46 -0.78 9.43
N PHE A 277 -26.07 -1.66 10.23
CA PHE A 277 -27.10 -2.58 9.81
C PHE A 277 -28.29 -2.51 10.78
N LYS A 278 -29.49 -2.32 10.25
CA LYS A 278 -30.75 -2.28 11.01
C LYS A 278 -31.63 -3.45 10.60
N GLU A 279 -32.27 -4.08 11.57
CA GLU A 279 -33.27 -5.12 11.29
C GLU A 279 -34.45 -4.97 12.24
N SER A 280 -35.63 -5.33 11.72
CA SER A 280 -36.84 -5.45 12.52
C SER A 280 -37.12 -6.91 12.80
N GLY A 281 -37.20 -7.29 14.08
CA GLY A 281 -37.75 -8.58 14.47
C GLY A 281 -39.27 -8.53 14.48
N GLN A 282 -39.90 -9.66 14.14
CA GLN A 282 -41.34 -9.86 14.24
C GLN A 282 -41.63 -11.19 14.94
N ILE A 283 -42.73 -11.24 15.68
CA ILE A 283 -43.26 -12.48 16.26
C ILE A 283 -44.53 -12.86 15.50
N ALA A 284 -44.53 -14.04 14.89
CA ALA A 284 -45.69 -14.58 14.21
C ALA A 284 -46.56 -15.38 15.21
N GLY A 285 -47.69 -14.81 15.63
CA GLY A 285 -48.63 -15.41 16.57
C GLY A 285 -49.95 -14.64 16.69
N GLN A 286 -50.75 -14.90 17.74
CA GLN A 286 -52.01 -14.19 18.01
C GLN A 286 -51.83 -12.68 18.31
N LEU A 287 -50.61 -12.24 18.62
CA LEU A 287 -50.23 -10.85 18.84
C LEU A 287 -48.99 -10.56 17.99
N GLN A 288 -49.10 -9.60 17.06
CA GLN A 288 -47.96 -9.08 16.32
C GLN A 288 -47.25 -8.03 17.18
N LEU A 289 -46.03 -8.35 17.61
CA LEU A 289 -45.08 -7.35 18.11
C LEU A 289 -43.98 -7.16 17.08
N ALA A 290 -43.50 -5.93 16.97
CA ALA A 290 -42.36 -5.54 16.16
C ALA A 290 -41.38 -4.74 17.02
N ALA A 291 -40.09 -4.99 16.84
CA ALA A 291 -39.02 -4.19 17.43
C ALA A 291 -37.92 -4.07 16.38
N ALA A 292 -37.20 -2.95 16.38
CA ALA A 292 -36.10 -2.70 15.46
C ALA A 292 -34.85 -2.28 16.24
N ALA A 293 -33.71 -2.80 15.84
CA ALA A 293 -32.42 -2.44 16.40
C ALA A 293 -31.41 -2.19 15.27
N SER A 294 -30.48 -1.27 15.53
CA SER A 294 -29.41 -0.89 14.63
C SER A 294 -28.07 -1.13 15.30
N ALA A 295 -27.11 -1.68 14.57
CA ALA A 295 -25.78 -1.98 15.08
C ALA A 295 -24.69 -1.58 14.08
N VAL A 296 -23.61 -0.98 14.59
CA VAL A 296 -22.42 -0.62 13.82
C VAL A 296 -21.45 -1.79 13.83
N ALA A 297 -20.94 -2.14 12.66
CA ALA A 297 -19.89 -3.12 12.46
C ALA A 297 -18.52 -2.44 12.55
N ASN A 298 -17.62 -3.03 13.35
CA ASN A 298 -16.22 -2.63 13.41
C ASN A 298 -15.32 -3.87 13.55
N PRO A 299 -14.34 -4.07 12.66
CA PRO A 299 -13.45 -5.23 12.69
C PRO A 299 -12.41 -5.17 13.81
N MET A 300 -12.25 -4.02 14.48
CA MET A 300 -11.22 -3.76 15.49
C MET A 300 -9.80 -4.05 14.96
N ARG A 301 -9.55 -3.69 13.70
CA ARG A 301 -8.25 -3.87 13.03
C ARG A 301 -7.91 -2.63 12.26
N SER A 302 -6.68 -2.15 12.44
CA SER A 302 -6.05 -1.12 11.62
C SER A 302 -5.07 -1.71 10.63
N TYR A 303 -4.82 -1.00 9.54
CA TYR A 303 -3.77 -1.29 8.57
C TYR A 303 -3.03 -0.02 8.20
N GLU A 304 -1.75 -0.13 7.87
CA GLU A 304 -1.01 0.99 7.31
C GLU A 304 -1.32 1.16 5.81
N LEU A 305 -1.41 2.41 5.34
CA LEU A 305 -1.56 2.74 3.92
C LEU A 305 -0.35 2.25 3.11
N THR A 306 -0.54 1.22 2.29
CA THR A 306 0.56 0.54 1.58
C THR A 306 0.19 -0.02 0.20
N ILE A 307 1.21 -0.27 -0.63
CA ILE A 307 1.18 -1.11 -1.85
C ILE A 307 2.03 -2.36 -1.58
N PRO A 308 1.48 -3.44 -0.98
CA PRO A 308 2.31 -4.50 -0.40
C PRO A 308 3.20 -5.24 -1.41
N HIS A 309 2.67 -5.72 -2.53
CA HIS A 309 3.47 -6.42 -3.53
C HIS A 309 4.06 -5.44 -4.55
N SER A 310 4.96 -4.57 -4.10
CA SER A 310 5.65 -3.62 -4.96
C SER A 310 7.17 -3.56 -4.70
N PHE A 311 7.91 -2.97 -5.63
CA PHE A 311 9.36 -2.88 -5.58
C PHE A 311 9.90 -1.60 -6.23
N VAL A 312 11.11 -1.22 -5.84
CA VAL A 312 11.94 -0.20 -6.53
C VAL A 312 13.14 -0.92 -7.13
N ALA A 313 13.49 -0.62 -8.38
CA ALA A 313 14.70 -1.17 -8.98
C ALA A 313 15.83 -0.14 -9.06
N ILE A 314 17.06 -0.62 -8.93
CA ILE A 314 18.28 0.15 -9.18
C ILE A 314 19.05 -0.61 -10.27
N SER A 315 19.14 0.00 -11.45
CA SER A 315 19.88 -0.52 -12.59
C SER A 315 21.25 0.14 -12.63
N LEU A 316 22.31 -0.66 -12.63
CA LEU A 316 23.68 -0.19 -12.73
C LEU A 316 24.30 -0.69 -14.04
N THR A 317 24.68 0.25 -14.89
CA THR A 317 25.39 0.03 -16.15
C THR A 317 26.75 0.71 -16.02
N SER A 318 27.85 -0.01 -16.18
CA SER A 318 29.21 0.53 -16.10
C SER A 318 30.05 -0.11 -17.19
N ILE A 319 30.32 0.68 -18.23
CA ILE A 319 30.97 0.21 -19.46
C ILE A 319 32.26 0.98 -19.73
N ALA A 320 33.33 0.26 -20.05
CA ALA A 320 34.57 0.83 -20.52
C ALA A 320 34.67 0.64 -22.04
N THR A 321 35.01 1.71 -22.76
CA THR A 321 35.32 1.66 -24.19
C THR A 321 36.79 1.99 -24.38
N ILE A 322 37.58 1.02 -24.86
CA ILE A 322 39.00 1.22 -25.11
C ILE A 322 39.25 1.53 -26.59
N ARG A 323 40.05 2.56 -26.84
CA ARG A 323 40.43 3.03 -28.16
C ARG A 323 41.94 3.16 -28.28
N LEU A 324 42.47 2.71 -29.41
CA LEU A 324 43.80 3.05 -29.89
C LEU A 324 43.62 4.05 -31.03
N ASP A 325 43.95 5.31 -30.78
CA ASP A 325 43.85 6.43 -31.71
C ASP A 325 45.24 6.80 -32.20
N ASP A 326 45.53 6.56 -33.47
CA ASP A 326 46.86 6.83 -34.03
C ASP A 326 47.17 8.33 -34.20
N GLY A 327 46.29 9.24 -33.78
CA GLY A 327 46.49 10.69 -33.89
C GLY A 327 46.37 11.22 -35.33
N HIS A 328 46.04 10.35 -36.29
CA HIS A 328 45.92 10.65 -37.72
C HIS A 328 44.54 10.31 -38.27
N GLY A 329 43.55 10.17 -37.39
CA GLY A 329 42.15 9.90 -37.75
C GLY A 329 41.81 8.41 -37.84
N HIS A 330 42.74 7.49 -37.55
CA HIS A 330 42.41 6.06 -37.44
C HIS A 330 42.24 5.65 -35.98
N VAL A 331 41.04 5.21 -35.65
CA VAL A 331 40.67 4.75 -34.31
C VAL A 331 40.33 3.27 -34.36
N THR A 332 41.15 2.43 -33.71
CA THR A 332 40.79 1.05 -33.43
C THR A 332 40.01 1.01 -32.11
N THR A 333 38.74 0.64 -32.16
CA THR A 333 37.90 0.46 -30.95
C THR A 333 37.87 -1.01 -30.58
N TYR A 334 38.19 -1.33 -29.34
CA TYR A 334 38.11 -2.68 -28.78
C TYR A 334 36.69 -2.97 -28.24
N PRO A 335 36.31 -4.25 -28.06
CA PRO A 335 35.03 -4.61 -27.45
C PRO A 335 34.81 -3.89 -26.12
N GLN A 336 33.57 -3.48 -25.89
CA GLN A 336 33.19 -2.85 -24.62
C GLN A 336 33.35 -3.86 -23.48
N MET A 337 33.69 -3.33 -22.32
CA MET A 337 33.90 -4.13 -21.12
C MET A 337 33.04 -3.62 -19.97
N ALA A 338 32.18 -4.48 -19.45
CA ALA A 338 31.53 -4.31 -18.17
C ALA A 338 32.57 -4.24 -17.03
N TYR A 339 32.36 -3.34 -16.06
CA TYR A 339 33.15 -3.30 -14.82
C TYR A 339 32.24 -3.05 -13.60
N TYR A 340 32.27 -3.95 -12.62
CA TYR A 340 31.50 -3.86 -11.37
C TYR A 340 32.35 -4.48 -10.27
N SER A 341 32.76 -3.69 -9.26
CA SER A 341 33.72 -4.07 -8.21
C SER A 341 35.06 -4.68 -8.71
N ASP A 342 36.05 -4.76 -7.80
CA ASP A 342 37.41 -5.34 -7.96
C ASP A 342 37.95 -5.48 -9.39
N THR A 343 37.86 -4.42 -10.19
CA THR A 343 38.48 -4.40 -11.51
C THR A 343 39.88 -3.87 -11.32
N GLY A 344 40.73 -4.77 -10.83
CA GLY A 344 42.18 -4.62 -10.88
C GLY A 344 42.65 -4.29 -12.30
N THR A 345 43.96 -4.10 -12.45
CA THR A 345 44.55 -3.77 -13.74
C THR A 345 44.10 -4.70 -14.87
N VAL A 346 43.37 -4.15 -15.84
CA VAL A 346 43.00 -4.81 -17.09
C VAL A 346 44.08 -4.50 -18.13
N GLN A 347 44.49 -5.51 -18.90
CA GLN A 347 45.34 -5.34 -20.08
C GLN A 347 44.49 -5.47 -21.35
N PRO A 348 43.88 -4.38 -21.86
CA PRO A 348 42.93 -4.46 -22.98
C PRO A 348 43.57 -4.94 -24.30
N PHE A 349 44.87 -4.70 -24.48
CA PHE A 349 45.63 -5.22 -25.61
C PHE A 349 47.09 -5.44 -25.23
N LYS A 350 47.69 -6.47 -25.83
CA LYS A 350 49.05 -6.90 -25.58
C LYS A 350 49.83 -6.94 -26.88
N SER A 351 51.00 -6.33 -26.88
CA SER A 351 51.96 -6.37 -27.99
C SER A 351 51.35 -6.02 -29.36
N VAL A 352 50.58 -4.94 -29.41
CA VAL A 352 50.08 -4.38 -30.68
C VAL A 352 51.26 -3.82 -31.45
N ASP A 353 51.49 -4.39 -32.63
CA ASP A 353 52.53 -3.97 -33.56
C ASP A 353 52.16 -2.62 -34.19
N LEU A 354 52.84 -1.57 -33.74
CA LEU A 354 52.63 -0.21 -34.23
C LEU A 354 53.09 -0.04 -35.69
N GLU A 355 53.99 -0.89 -36.20
CA GLU A 355 54.45 -0.83 -37.59
C GLU A 355 53.41 -1.40 -38.56
N LYS A 356 52.74 -2.49 -38.19
CA LYS A 356 51.68 -3.11 -39.02
C LYS A 356 50.36 -2.35 -38.98
N LYS A 357 50.14 -1.53 -37.94
CA LYS A 357 48.97 -0.66 -37.84
C LYS A 357 49.12 0.65 -38.61
N ARG A 358 50.28 0.88 -39.26
CA ARG A 358 50.48 1.97 -40.21
C ARG A 358 49.58 1.76 -41.43
N TYR A 359 48.52 2.55 -41.54
CA TYR A 359 47.91 2.76 -42.84
C TYR A 359 48.79 3.75 -43.60
N THR A 360 49.43 3.26 -44.67
CA THR A 360 50.21 4.05 -45.63
C THR A 360 49.39 5.25 -46.09
N TYR A 361 49.68 6.44 -45.56
CA TYR A 361 49.22 7.68 -46.17
C TYR A 361 50.13 7.93 -47.38
N PRO A 362 49.60 7.91 -48.62
CA PRO A 362 50.39 8.29 -49.77
C PRO A 362 50.60 9.81 -49.65
N TYR A 363 51.83 10.27 -49.79
CA TYR A 363 52.25 11.68 -49.75
C TYR A 363 52.44 12.29 -48.35
N THR A 364 53.66 12.21 -47.82
CA THR A 364 54.60 13.36 -47.79
C THR A 364 55.91 12.95 -47.10
N SER A 365 57.01 13.39 -47.69
CA SER A 365 58.41 13.03 -47.40
C SER A 365 58.98 13.64 -46.11
N SER A 366 58.16 13.88 -45.08
CA SER A 366 58.65 14.22 -43.76
C SER A 366 58.93 12.93 -42.99
N LYS A 367 60.17 12.70 -42.58
CA LYS A 367 60.50 11.64 -41.60
C LYS A 367 59.77 11.95 -40.30
N TRP A 368 58.62 11.32 -40.10
CA TRP A 368 57.83 11.44 -38.90
C TRP A 368 58.50 10.64 -37.77
N LEU A 369 58.39 11.12 -36.53
CA LEU A 369 58.86 10.41 -35.33
C LEU A 369 58.08 9.11 -35.18
N ALA A 370 58.50 8.05 -35.84
CA ALA A 370 57.81 6.78 -35.72
C ALA A 370 58.29 6.10 -34.44
N THR A 371 57.38 5.93 -33.46
CA THR A 371 57.55 4.90 -32.45
C THR A 371 57.34 3.56 -33.14
N THR A 372 58.39 2.76 -33.28
CA THR A 372 58.22 1.34 -33.64
C THR A 372 58.00 0.51 -32.38
N GLY A 373 57.73 -0.78 -32.52
CA GLY A 373 57.66 -1.73 -31.41
C GLY A 373 56.25 -2.17 -31.04
N LEU A 374 56.19 -2.86 -29.91
CA LEU A 374 55.02 -3.60 -29.43
C LEU A 374 54.38 -2.84 -28.26
N LEU A 375 53.26 -2.18 -28.52
CA LEU A 375 52.49 -1.45 -27.52
C LEU A 375 51.61 -2.39 -26.70
N SER A 376 51.70 -2.30 -25.37
CA SER A 376 50.74 -2.92 -24.45
C SER A 376 50.10 -1.84 -23.58
N GLY A 377 48.77 -1.82 -23.56
CA GLY A 377 47.99 -0.89 -22.75
C GLY A 377 47.47 -1.57 -21.50
N TYR A 378 47.39 -0.83 -20.41
CA TYR A 378 46.86 -1.25 -19.12
C TYR A 378 45.91 -0.17 -18.59
N VAL A 379 44.86 -0.58 -17.89
CA VAL A 379 43.89 0.34 -17.28
C VAL A 379 43.39 -0.20 -15.95
N SER A 380 43.26 0.68 -14.96
CA SER A 380 42.59 0.45 -13.69
C SER A 380 41.19 1.06 -13.74
N LEU A 381 40.15 0.24 -13.55
CA LEU A 381 38.73 0.60 -13.71
C LEU A 381 37.98 0.35 -12.40
N GLY A 382 36.82 1.00 -12.22
CA GLY A 382 35.95 0.78 -11.06
C GLY A 382 36.47 1.35 -9.74
N ASN A 383 37.49 2.21 -9.77
CA ASN A 383 38.03 2.85 -8.57
C ASN A 383 37.01 3.78 -7.90
N GLU A 384 36.05 4.30 -8.66
CA GLU A 384 34.92 5.09 -8.15
C GLU A 384 33.92 4.26 -7.33
N LEU A 385 33.87 2.94 -7.54
CA LEU A 385 32.93 2.02 -6.91
C LEU A 385 33.45 1.43 -5.60
N GLN A 386 34.57 1.95 -5.08
CA GLN A 386 35.17 1.51 -3.82
C GLN A 386 34.71 2.42 -2.65
N PRO A 387 34.18 1.86 -1.54
CA PRO A 387 33.96 0.44 -1.28
C PRO A 387 32.85 -0.18 -2.13
N ASP A 388 33.04 -1.43 -2.55
CA ASP A 388 32.04 -2.30 -3.22
C ASP A 388 30.73 -2.32 -2.42
N ASN A 389 29.77 -1.48 -2.80
CA ASN A 389 28.37 -1.58 -2.39
C ASN A 389 27.49 -0.64 -3.22
N LEU A 390 26.18 -0.90 -3.18
CA LEU A 390 25.19 -0.14 -3.92
C LEU A 390 25.09 1.33 -3.47
N TRP A 391 25.34 1.61 -2.18
CA TRP A 391 25.38 2.99 -1.68
C TRP A 391 26.51 3.80 -2.32
N GLN A 392 27.71 3.22 -2.43
CA GLN A 392 28.83 3.84 -3.10
C GLN A 392 28.54 4.03 -4.58
N ALA A 393 27.98 3.02 -5.27
CA ALA A 393 27.65 3.15 -6.70
C ALA A 393 26.70 4.33 -7.01
N ILE A 394 25.73 4.60 -6.13
CA ILE A 394 24.82 5.75 -6.24
C ILE A 394 25.55 7.08 -5.99
N ASN A 395 26.40 7.15 -4.97
CA ASN A 395 27.07 8.40 -4.55
C ASN A 395 28.44 8.63 -5.22
N ALA A 396 28.91 7.68 -6.03
CA ALA A 396 30.17 7.78 -6.75
C ALA A 396 30.11 8.85 -7.87
N LEU A 397 28.92 9.31 -8.24
CA LEU A 397 28.79 10.41 -9.18
C LEU A 397 28.99 11.76 -8.43
N PRO A 398 29.65 12.78 -9.00
CA PRO A 398 29.65 14.14 -8.43
C PRO A 398 28.29 14.81 -8.70
N GLY A 399 27.73 15.46 -7.67
CA GLY A 399 26.44 16.16 -7.76
C GLY A 399 25.60 16.01 -6.49
N ASP A 400 24.41 16.61 -6.49
CA ASP A 400 23.45 16.46 -5.41
C ASP A 400 22.63 15.16 -5.58
N HIS A 401 22.93 14.18 -4.74
CA HIS A 401 22.26 12.87 -4.73
C HIS A 401 21.05 12.84 -3.80
N SER A 402 20.80 13.92 -3.05
CA SER A 402 19.68 14.00 -2.12
C SER A 402 18.34 13.82 -2.84
N ALA A 403 18.22 14.32 -4.07
CA ALA A 403 17.06 14.12 -4.93
C ALA A 403 16.83 12.64 -5.27
N ALA A 404 17.88 11.90 -5.63
CA ALA A 404 17.76 10.47 -5.95
C ALA A 404 17.42 9.62 -4.72
N ILE A 405 18.11 9.87 -3.60
CA ILE A 405 17.86 9.14 -2.35
C ILE A 405 16.47 9.45 -1.78
N SER A 406 16.02 10.70 -1.83
CA SER A 406 14.68 11.09 -1.35
C SER A 406 13.57 10.43 -2.17
N VAL A 407 13.74 10.31 -3.49
CA VAL A 407 12.77 9.62 -4.36
C VAL A 407 12.70 8.12 -4.05
N ILE A 408 13.84 7.44 -3.92
CA ILE A 408 13.86 6.00 -3.55
C ILE A 408 13.21 5.82 -2.17
N LEU A 409 13.58 6.67 -1.20
CA LEU A 409 13.03 6.60 0.15
C LEU A 409 11.52 6.80 0.16
N GLN A 410 11.00 7.75 -0.63
CA GLN A 410 9.56 7.94 -0.77
C GLN A 410 8.88 6.68 -1.30
N ARG A 411 9.44 6.04 -2.34
CA ARG A 411 8.87 4.81 -2.90
C ARG A 411 8.95 3.64 -1.91
N VAL A 412 10.02 3.52 -1.14
CA VAL A 412 10.12 2.46 -0.11
C VAL A 412 9.06 2.65 0.99
N LYS A 413 8.71 3.91 1.33
CA LYS A 413 7.63 4.20 2.29
C LYS A 413 6.25 3.74 1.82
N GLU A 414 6.05 3.51 0.52
CA GLU A 414 4.80 3.02 -0.05
C GLU A 414 4.53 1.55 0.27
N PHE A 415 5.54 0.74 0.57
CA PHE A 415 5.33 -0.63 1.07
C PHE A 415 5.83 -0.84 2.50
N LYS A 416 6.65 0.06 3.04
CA LYS A 416 7.03 0.11 4.45
C LYS A 416 6.92 1.54 5.00
N PRO A 417 5.73 1.94 5.49
CA PRO A 417 5.55 3.22 6.16
C PRO A 417 6.50 3.36 7.36
N GLY A 418 6.95 4.60 7.61
CA GLY A 418 7.92 4.93 8.64
C GLY A 418 9.39 4.59 8.31
N TYR A 419 9.70 4.02 7.14
CA TYR A 419 11.08 3.71 6.77
C TYR A 419 11.94 4.97 6.68
N THR A 420 13.13 4.92 7.26
CA THR A 420 14.02 6.07 7.42
C THR A 420 15.15 6.07 6.41
N GLN A 421 15.75 7.24 6.20
CA GLN A 421 16.93 7.37 5.34
C GLN A 421 18.12 6.57 5.88
N ALA A 422 18.28 6.49 7.20
CA ALA A 422 19.36 5.74 7.83
C ALA A 422 19.23 4.23 7.57
N GLU A 423 18.01 3.69 7.65
CA GLU A 423 17.74 2.29 7.31
C GLU A 423 17.99 2.00 5.84
N LEU A 424 17.54 2.88 4.93
CA LEU A 424 17.83 2.76 3.50
C LEU A 424 19.33 2.78 3.21
N GLN A 425 20.07 3.70 3.84
CA GLN A 425 21.51 3.78 3.67
C GLN A 425 22.20 2.50 4.15
N ASN A 426 21.80 1.96 5.30
CA ASN A 426 22.36 0.72 5.83
C ASN A 426 22.04 -0.48 4.93
N LEU A 427 20.81 -0.54 4.40
CA LEU A 427 20.41 -1.57 3.43
C LEU A 427 21.29 -1.55 2.18
N LEU A 428 21.53 -0.36 1.61
CA LEU A 428 22.32 -0.18 0.39
C LEU A 428 23.82 -0.42 0.62
N LYS A 429 24.35 -0.06 1.80
CA LYS A 429 25.74 -0.38 2.18
C LYS A 429 25.96 -1.88 2.38
N GLY A 430 24.95 -2.59 2.88
CA GLY A 430 25.01 -4.05 3.07
C GLY A 430 24.93 -4.86 1.78
N GLN A 431 24.58 -4.23 0.65
CA GLN A 431 24.47 -4.90 -0.65
C GLN A 431 25.74 -4.69 -1.49
N HIS A 432 26.53 -5.75 -1.59
CA HIS A 432 27.69 -5.81 -2.48
C HIS A 432 27.30 -5.77 -3.96
N LEU A 433 28.18 -5.21 -4.79
CA LEU A 433 28.03 -5.17 -6.23
C LEU A 433 28.33 -6.54 -6.83
N LEU A 434 27.42 -7.07 -7.63
CA LEU A 434 27.66 -8.30 -8.39
C LEU A 434 28.49 -8.00 -9.63
N ASN A 435 29.54 -8.78 -9.82
CA ASN A 435 30.30 -8.86 -11.06
C ASN A 435 30.01 -10.19 -11.74
N ASN A 436 29.02 -10.22 -12.62
CA ASN A 436 28.64 -11.41 -13.39
C ASN A 436 29.03 -11.31 -14.88
N GLY A 437 29.78 -10.28 -15.26
CA GLY A 437 30.16 -10.01 -16.65
C GLY A 437 29.03 -9.49 -17.55
N GLU A 438 27.86 -9.18 -17.01
CA GLU A 438 26.76 -8.57 -17.76
C GLU A 438 26.92 -7.05 -17.88
N ASP A 439 26.53 -6.46 -19.00
CA ASP A 439 26.61 -5.01 -19.22
C ASP A 439 25.69 -4.19 -18.31
N THR A 440 24.73 -4.81 -17.64
CA THR A 440 23.81 -4.13 -16.71
C THR A 440 23.41 -5.08 -15.60
N VAL A 441 23.50 -4.61 -14.36
CA VAL A 441 23.07 -5.36 -13.18
C VAL A 441 21.91 -4.63 -12.51
N THR A 442 20.80 -5.34 -12.27
CA THR A 442 19.61 -4.78 -11.63
C THR A 442 19.42 -5.34 -10.22
N TYR A 443 19.31 -4.43 -9.26
CA TYR A 443 18.95 -4.71 -7.87
C TYR A 443 17.51 -4.30 -7.62
N TYR A 444 16.80 -5.06 -6.80
CA TYR A 444 15.42 -4.83 -6.45
C TYR A 444 15.33 -4.61 -4.94
N ILE A 445 14.72 -3.50 -4.53
CA ILE A 445 14.32 -3.23 -3.15
C ILE A 445 12.85 -3.60 -3.02
N PHE A 446 12.53 -4.53 -2.13
CA PHE A 446 11.19 -5.10 -1.99
C PHE A 446 10.90 -5.50 -0.54
N PRO A 447 9.61 -5.58 -0.14
CA PRO A 447 9.23 -6.09 1.17
C PRO A 447 9.21 -7.63 1.20
N LYS A 448 9.62 -8.20 2.33
CA LYS A 448 9.34 -9.59 2.71
C LYS A 448 8.28 -9.58 3.79
N TYR A 449 7.34 -10.51 3.70
CA TYR A 449 6.25 -10.62 4.66
C TYR A 449 6.41 -11.89 5.49
N THR A 450 6.19 -11.76 6.79
CA THR A 450 6.14 -12.91 7.71
C THR A 450 4.71 -13.39 7.97
N THR A 451 3.72 -12.54 7.64
CA THR A 451 2.29 -12.81 7.80
C THR A 451 1.62 -13.06 6.45
N PRO A 452 0.67 -14.00 6.34
CA PRO A 452 -0.01 -14.30 5.09
C PRO A 452 -0.89 -13.18 4.51
N ASP A 453 -1.21 -12.16 5.32
CA ASP A 453 -2.04 -11.01 4.95
C ASP A 453 -1.21 -9.79 4.52
N ASN A 454 0.11 -9.93 4.42
CA ASN A 454 1.06 -8.91 3.98
C ASN A 454 1.06 -7.62 4.82
N THR A 455 0.94 -7.76 6.15
CA THR A 455 0.95 -6.61 7.09
C THR A 455 2.29 -6.42 7.81
N SER A 456 3.22 -7.37 7.70
CA SER A 456 4.51 -7.39 8.40
C SER A 456 5.70 -7.18 7.45
N ALA A 457 5.74 -6.05 6.76
CA ALA A 457 6.79 -5.76 5.78
C ALA A 457 8.18 -5.64 6.44
N GLN A 458 9.16 -6.34 5.90
CA GLN A 458 10.59 -6.16 6.15
C GLN A 458 11.31 -5.86 4.84
N VAL A 459 11.97 -4.70 4.75
CA VAL A 459 12.63 -4.29 3.50
C VAL A 459 13.87 -5.15 3.26
N SER A 460 14.01 -5.66 2.05
CA SER A 460 15.17 -6.41 1.58
C SER A 460 15.63 -5.85 0.23
N VAL A 461 16.89 -6.12 -0.10
CA VAL A 461 17.46 -5.87 -1.42
C VAL A 461 18.01 -7.19 -1.95
N GLY A 462 17.89 -7.40 -3.26
CA GLY A 462 18.42 -8.59 -3.91
C GLY A 462 18.40 -8.48 -5.42
N THR A 463 19.00 -9.47 -6.08
CA THR A 463 19.03 -9.58 -7.55
C THR A 463 18.13 -10.71 -8.03
N ALA A 464 18.06 -10.95 -9.35
CA ALA A 464 17.11 -11.87 -9.97
C ALA A 464 17.02 -13.28 -9.33
N GLY A 465 18.10 -13.79 -8.73
CA GLY A 465 18.13 -15.09 -8.05
C GLY A 465 17.61 -15.09 -6.59
N GLN A 466 17.33 -13.93 -6.01
CA GLN A 466 16.98 -13.75 -4.59
C GLN A 466 15.56 -13.17 -4.40
N LEU A 467 14.80 -13.05 -5.48
CA LEU A 467 13.49 -12.39 -5.48
C LEU A 467 12.39 -13.35 -4.99
N PRO A 468 11.38 -12.84 -4.27
CA PRO A 468 10.23 -13.63 -3.87
C PRO A 468 9.38 -14.00 -5.08
N SER A 469 8.64 -15.11 -5.00
CA SER A 469 7.89 -15.67 -6.13
C SER A 469 6.76 -14.78 -6.65
N TRP A 470 6.28 -13.83 -5.86
CA TRP A 470 5.23 -12.89 -6.26
C TRP A 470 5.77 -11.72 -7.11
N LEU A 471 7.08 -11.45 -7.07
CA LEU A 471 7.69 -10.27 -7.68
C LEU A 471 7.96 -10.53 -9.17
N ASN A 472 7.32 -9.71 -10.02
CA ASN A 472 7.52 -9.73 -11.46
C ASN A 472 8.71 -8.85 -11.87
N LYS A 473 9.88 -9.46 -12.04
CA LYS A 473 11.11 -8.78 -12.47
C LYS A 473 11.02 -8.09 -13.83
N GLY A 474 10.06 -8.49 -14.67
CA GLY A 474 9.81 -7.91 -16.00
C GLY A 474 8.84 -6.72 -15.98
N ALA A 475 8.33 -6.32 -14.81
CA ALA A 475 7.50 -5.13 -14.69
C ALA A 475 8.33 -3.85 -14.89
N SER A 476 7.93 -3.04 -15.85
CA SER A 476 8.58 -1.76 -16.17
C SER A 476 7.79 -0.58 -15.61
N PRO A 477 8.47 0.50 -15.21
CA PRO A 477 7.81 1.74 -14.79
C PRO A 477 7.12 2.43 -15.97
N GLU A 478 5.95 3.03 -15.73
CA GLU A 478 5.14 3.67 -16.77
C GLU A 478 5.60 5.09 -17.12
N GLY A 479 6.33 5.76 -16.23
CA GLY A 479 6.82 7.12 -16.45
C GLY A 479 7.90 7.22 -17.50
N THR A 480 8.20 8.45 -17.91
CA THR A 480 9.35 8.77 -18.77
C THR A 480 10.59 8.90 -17.90
N SER A 481 11.74 8.41 -18.35
CA SER A 481 13.00 8.58 -17.61
C SER A 481 13.51 10.02 -17.72
N LYS A 482 13.94 10.62 -16.61
CA LYS A 482 14.64 11.91 -16.60
C LYS A 482 15.96 11.81 -15.87
N THR A 483 16.96 12.51 -16.38
CA THR A 483 18.26 12.66 -15.71
C THR A 483 18.12 13.55 -14.48
N ILE A 484 18.50 13.03 -13.32
CA ILE A 484 18.60 13.76 -12.05
C ILE A 484 19.99 14.40 -11.95
N VAL A 485 21.04 13.60 -12.20
CA VAL A 485 22.44 14.03 -12.14
C VAL A 485 23.12 13.66 -13.44
N LYS A 486 23.89 14.59 -14.00
CA LYS A 486 24.79 14.32 -15.12
C LYS A 486 26.19 14.72 -14.70
N GLU A 487 27.14 13.81 -14.81
CA GLU A 487 28.53 14.10 -14.50
C GLU A 487 29.16 14.98 -15.58
N THR A 488 29.97 15.95 -15.16
CA THR A 488 31.02 16.49 -16.02
C THR A 488 32.10 15.44 -16.19
N THR A 489 32.61 15.28 -17.41
CA THR A 489 33.64 14.29 -17.71
C THR A 489 34.89 14.53 -16.85
N GLN A 490 35.30 13.51 -16.09
CA GLN A 490 36.51 13.53 -15.29
C GLN A 490 37.66 12.84 -16.04
N ARG A 491 38.83 13.47 -16.04
CA ARG A 491 40.02 12.98 -16.72
C ARG A 491 41.00 12.35 -15.72
N ASP A 492 41.47 11.15 -16.03
CA ASP A 492 42.56 10.44 -15.32
C ASP A 492 42.32 10.22 -13.82
N LYS A 493 41.07 10.40 -13.37
CA LYS A 493 40.59 10.20 -12.01
C LYS A 493 39.12 9.76 -12.03
N PRO A 494 38.70 8.84 -11.15
CA PRO A 494 39.53 7.98 -10.31
C PRO A 494 40.16 6.80 -11.06
N ASN A 495 39.78 6.59 -12.34
CA ASN A 495 40.34 5.54 -13.19
C ASN A 495 41.63 6.01 -13.87
N THR A 496 42.61 5.13 -14.00
CA THR A 496 43.93 5.45 -14.58
C THR A 496 44.29 4.47 -15.69
N ALA A 497 44.93 4.97 -16.74
CA ALA A 497 45.51 4.15 -17.80
C ALA A 497 47.03 4.32 -17.79
N TRP A 498 47.75 3.35 -18.34
CA TRP A 498 49.18 3.45 -18.63
C TRP A 498 49.57 2.43 -19.69
N SER A 499 50.73 2.60 -20.30
CA SER A 499 51.18 1.74 -21.38
C SER A 499 52.67 1.47 -21.32
N THR A 500 53.08 0.40 -22.01
CA THR A 500 54.49 0.02 -22.19
C THR A 500 54.74 -0.24 -23.66
N ILE A 501 55.84 0.28 -24.20
CA ILE A 501 56.30 -0.01 -25.56
C ILE A 501 57.58 -0.83 -25.46
N ASN A 502 57.51 -2.08 -25.90
CA ASN A 502 58.67 -2.98 -25.94
C ASN A 502 59.28 -3.00 -27.34
N GLU A 503 60.61 -3.18 -27.43
CA GLU A 503 61.33 -3.29 -28.71
C GLU A 503 61.18 -2.07 -29.63
N GLY A 504 60.80 -0.93 -29.07
CA GLY A 504 60.60 0.30 -29.82
C GLY A 504 61.90 1.00 -30.15
N HIS A 505 62.08 1.34 -31.42
CA HIS A 505 63.09 2.28 -31.90
C HIS A 505 62.38 3.59 -32.24
N TYR A 506 62.90 4.70 -31.69
CA TYR A 506 62.52 6.02 -32.16
C TYR A 506 63.43 6.38 -33.33
N GLU A 507 62.87 6.51 -34.53
CA GLU A 507 63.54 7.25 -35.60
C GLU A 507 63.42 8.74 -35.30
N ILE A 508 64.26 9.28 -34.41
CA ILE A 508 64.42 10.72 -34.28
C ILE A 508 65.33 11.17 -35.44
N PRO A 509 64.89 12.02 -36.38
CA PRO A 509 65.78 12.57 -37.41
C PRO A 509 66.76 13.61 -36.86
N MET A 510 66.90 13.75 -35.54
CA MET A 510 67.67 14.79 -34.88
C MET A 510 68.53 14.19 -33.78
N THR A 511 69.80 14.58 -33.78
CA THR A 511 70.79 14.27 -32.75
C THR A 511 70.19 14.55 -31.37
N PRO A 512 70.04 13.54 -30.48
CA PRO A 512 69.46 13.76 -29.16
C PRO A 512 70.33 14.78 -28.40
N LYS A 513 69.71 15.86 -27.91
CA LYS A 513 70.38 16.77 -26.97
C LYS A 513 70.60 16.01 -25.65
N PRO A 514 71.77 16.13 -25.01
CA PRO A 514 72.12 15.41 -23.76
C PRO A 514 71.14 15.60 -22.59
N ASP A 515 70.34 16.64 -22.67
CA ASP A 515 69.42 17.19 -21.67
C ASP A 515 67.95 16.85 -21.96
N TRP A 516 67.67 16.02 -22.97
CA TRP A 516 66.30 15.58 -23.26
C TRP A 516 65.93 14.37 -22.38
N PRO A 517 64.82 14.43 -21.61
CA PRO A 517 64.36 13.28 -20.84
C PRO A 517 64.08 12.12 -21.80
N SER A 518 64.45 10.90 -21.42
CA SER A 518 64.19 9.68 -22.19
C SER A 518 62.67 9.49 -22.38
N TYR A 519 62.14 9.97 -23.51
CA TYR A 519 60.73 9.91 -23.90
C TYR A 519 60.35 8.45 -24.16
N SER A 520 59.71 7.80 -23.18
CA SER A 520 59.30 6.39 -23.25
C SER A 520 57.82 6.15 -22.95
N ALA A 521 57.02 7.21 -22.77
CA ALA A 521 55.62 7.08 -22.38
C ALA A 521 54.69 7.44 -23.55
N ASP A 522 53.87 6.48 -23.96
CA ASP A 522 52.73 6.73 -24.86
C ASP A 522 51.73 7.68 -24.19
N VAL A 523 51.09 8.55 -24.98
CA VAL A 523 49.98 9.38 -24.51
C VAL A 523 48.75 8.51 -24.31
N HIS A 524 48.31 8.42 -23.06
CA HIS A 524 47.10 7.73 -22.68
C HIS A 524 46.24 8.62 -21.77
N ARG A 525 44.93 8.37 -21.77
CA ARG A 525 44.01 9.01 -20.82
C ARG A 525 42.78 8.17 -20.57
N THR A 526 42.16 8.39 -19.42
CA THR A 526 40.79 7.98 -19.13
C THR A 526 39.87 9.20 -19.12
N ALA A 527 38.65 9.03 -19.60
CA ALA A 527 37.57 10.00 -19.52
C ALA A 527 36.34 9.30 -18.95
N LEU A 528 36.05 9.54 -17.67
CA LEU A 528 34.90 8.98 -16.98
C LEU A 528 33.74 9.97 -17.05
N SER A 529 32.55 9.48 -17.39
CA SER A 529 31.31 10.23 -17.36
C SER A 529 30.15 9.32 -16.95
N GLY A 530 29.04 9.92 -16.55
CA GLY A 530 27.90 9.17 -16.09
C GLY A 530 26.63 9.98 -15.98
N THR A 531 25.52 9.26 -15.87
CA THR A 531 24.20 9.82 -15.63
C THR A 531 23.47 9.01 -14.58
N LEU A 532 22.78 9.73 -13.71
CA LEU A 532 21.78 9.19 -12.81
C LEU A 532 20.42 9.63 -13.32
N SER A 533 19.55 8.68 -13.66
CA SER A 533 18.19 8.96 -14.11
C SER A 533 17.16 8.24 -13.28
N TRP A 534 15.98 8.84 -13.16
CA TRP A 534 14.83 8.26 -12.49
C TRP A 534 13.67 8.13 -13.47
N GLN A 535 13.04 6.95 -13.44
CA GLN A 535 11.81 6.65 -14.15
C GLN A 535 10.77 6.17 -13.14
N PRO A 536 9.75 6.97 -12.81
CA PRO A 536 8.75 6.60 -11.82
C PRO A 536 7.77 5.55 -12.38
N GLY A 537 7.31 4.66 -11.49
CA GLY A 537 6.19 3.77 -11.74
C GLY A 537 5.06 4.05 -10.75
N THR A 538 3.86 3.59 -11.09
CA THR A 538 2.68 3.77 -10.23
C THR A 538 2.56 2.73 -9.12
N GLY A 539 3.22 1.58 -9.27
CA GLY A 539 3.06 0.42 -8.40
C GLY A 539 1.93 -0.52 -8.79
N TRP A 540 1.11 -0.17 -9.79
CA TRP A 540 0.03 -1.05 -10.27
C TRP A 540 0.57 -2.39 -10.78
N ASN A 541 1.62 -2.32 -11.61
CA ASN A 541 2.34 -3.47 -12.13
C ASN A 541 3.45 -3.95 -11.17
N GLN A 542 3.38 -3.61 -9.88
CA GLN A 542 4.39 -3.84 -8.83
C GLN A 542 5.63 -2.93 -8.90
N CYS A 543 5.97 -2.32 -10.04
CA CYS A 543 7.13 -1.43 -10.14
C CYS A 543 6.77 0.01 -9.69
N LEU A 544 7.44 0.51 -8.64
CA LEU A 544 7.33 1.90 -8.15
C LEU A 544 8.31 2.86 -8.83
N GLY A 545 9.28 2.32 -9.55
CA GLY A 545 10.22 3.08 -10.34
C GLY A 545 11.59 2.43 -10.43
N VAL A 546 12.39 3.00 -11.32
CA VAL A 546 13.74 2.54 -11.64
C VAL A 546 14.69 3.72 -11.54
N LEU A 547 15.70 3.58 -10.68
CA LEU A 547 16.87 4.43 -10.69
C LEU A 547 17.92 3.80 -11.59
N SER A 548 18.32 4.48 -12.67
CA SER A 548 19.37 4.00 -13.56
C SER A 548 20.64 4.80 -13.37
N ILE A 549 21.72 4.11 -13.03
CA ILE A 549 23.08 4.62 -12.92
C ILE A 549 23.83 4.14 -14.16
N ASN A 550 24.14 5.03 -15.08
CA ASN A 550 24.92 4.69 -16.26
C ASN A 550 26.29 5.36 -16.16
N ARG A 551 27.36 4.57 -16.15
CA ARG A 551 28.74 5.02 -16.15
C ARG A 551 29.44 4.57 -17.43
N LYS A 552 30.26 5.46 -17.97
CA LYS A 552 31.05 5.22 -19.15
C LYS A 552 32.48 5.72 -18.92
N THR A 553 33.44 4.83 -19.09
CA THR A 553 34.86 5.16 -19.09
C THR A 553 35.42 5.00 -20.49
N ASP A 554 35.72 6.11 -21.16
CA ASP A 554 36.48 6.09 -22.40
C ASP A 554 37.98 6.03 -22.08
N VAL A 555 38.68 5.03 -22.60
CA VAL A 555 40.12 4.85 -22.42
C VAL A 555 40.78 5.03 -23.77
N ILE A 556 41.74 5.95 -23.87
CA ILE A 556 42.40 6.28 -25.13
C ILE A 556 43.90 6.05 -24.95
N PHE A 557 44.49 5.31 -25.88
CA PHE A 557 45.92 5.13 -26.08
C PHE A 557 46.29 5.64 -27.46
N THR A 558 47.51 6.13 -27.65
CA THR A 558 47.91 6.72 -28.94
C THR A 558 49.07 6.01 -29.65
N GLY A 559 49.94 5.33 -28.91
CA GLY A 559 51.22 4.80 -29.41
C GLY A 559 52.30 5.87 -29.63
N TRP A 560 52.07 7.12 -29.24
CA TRP A 560 52.99 8.25 -29.49
C TRP A 560 53.64 8.79 -28.21
N PRO A 561 54.95 9.13 -28.23
CA PRO A 561 55.60 9.82 -27.12
C PRO A 561 55.02 11.22 -26.94
N SER A 562 54.81 11.66 -25.70
CA SER A 562 54.34 13.03 -25.44
C SER A 562 55.34 14.08 -25.91
N ARG A 563 54.93 14.95 -26.86
CA ARG A 563 55.66 16.18 -27.22
C ARG A 563 55.03 17.38 -26.53
N SER A 564 55.49 17.68 -25.30
CA SER A 564 55.10 18.86 -24.50
C SER A 564 53.60 19.05 -24.21
N SER A 565 53.28 19.84 -23.19
CA SER A 565 51.91 20.13 -22.74
C SER A 565 51.03 20.80 -23.79
N ASP A 566 51.63 21.54 -24.72
CA ASP A 566 50.91 22.50 -25.57
C ASP A 566 50.19 21.84 -26.76
N TYR A 567 50.62 20.63 -27.17
CA TYR A 567 49.97 19.86 -28.24
C TYR A 567 48.77 19.01 -27.75
N MET A 568 48.64 18.83 -26.43
CA MET A 568 47.56 18.03 -25.84
C MET A 568 46.19 18.73 -25.96
N ASP A 569 46.18 20.06 -25.90
CA ASP A 569 44.95 20.86 -26.03
C ASP A 569 44.51 21.00 -27.49
N GLU A 570 45.43 20.92 -28.46
CA GLU A 570 45.13 20.96 -29.90
C GLU A 570 44.55 19.65 -30.45
N ILE A 571 45.05 18.48 -30.02
CA ILE A 571 44.56 17.18 -30.50
C ILE A 571 43.23 16.81 -29.84
N PHE A 572 43.03 17.21 -28.58
CA PHE A 572 41.92 16.70 -27.77
C PHE A 572 40.87 17.75 -27.38
N GLY A 573 41.06 19.02 -27.79
CA GLY A 573 40.16 20.14 -27.50
C GLY A 573 40.31 20.70 -26.07
N PRO A 574 39.98 21.99 -25.85
CA PRO A 574 40.09 22.60 -24.53
C PRO A 574 39.03 22.04 -23.56
N VAL A 575 39.44 21.92 -22.29
CA VAL A 575 38.63 21.53 -21.14
C VAL A 575 37.53 22.59 -20.88
N GLN A 576 36.29 22.15 -20.65
CA GLN A 576 35.27 22.94 -19.93
C GLN A 576 35.08 22.40 -18.53
#